data_AF-A0A9D1ZCI8-F1
#
_entry.id   AF-A0A9D1ZCI8-F1
#
_cell.length_a   1.000
_cell.length_b   1.000
_cell.length_c   1.000
_cell.angle_alpha   90.00
_cell.angle_beta   90.00
_cell.angle_gamma   90.00
#
_symmetry.space_group_name_H-M   'P 1'
#
loop_
_entity.id
_entity.type
_entity.pdbx_description
1 polymer ?
#
loop_
_entity_poly.entity_id
_entity_poly.type
_entity_poly.pdbx_seq_one_letter_code
_entity_poly.pdbx_strand_id
1 'polypeptide(L)'
;MSDRRGGCLTALLLVLSVSLVIVGGGFLYLVATGRMPLLDRSEVVSSSDDQVLRPGDFADYDWEELAYVARLIAEAPSDEEGVNTAREWGVEVGDVRPLSLTDGRQASMTVVGIRCDERSDGTGRAGLTLMVSPISIRPMNESGSNEGGWEASSLRAWLKDDGLALLPTELAEEVASVRKSTNNIGIASDRSCVTATDDRLWLFSLSEVAGEIDLFANEYGDEVRERTYYIDYGVYDEILSAEGEQYSYFREAGVTCSSDSNGVLALEYGSAPTAWWYRSPYPVSFEGEKGTYFYQVMDTGYPSSLGSVGQGAGVTVGLCL
;
A
#
# COMPACT_ATOMS: atom_id res chain seq x y z
N MET A 1 16.85 55.03 -44.96
CA MET A 1 16.70 54.44 -43.61
C MET A 1 15.44 55.05 -43.00
N SER A 2 14.33 54.30 -43.01
CA SER A 2 13.54 53.81 -41.85
C SER A 2 12.87 54.93 -41.03
N ASP A 3 11.62 54.87 -40.59
CA ASP A 3 10.78 53.69 -40.37
C ASP A 3 9.27 54.03 -40.26
N ARG A 4 8.45 52.98 -40.41
CA ARG A 4 6.98 52.95 -40.41
C ARG A 4 6.42 52.83 -38.98
N ARG A 5 5.40 53.63 -38.63
CA ARG A 5 4.41 53.34 -37.56
C ARG A 5 3.05 53.95 -37.91
N GLY A 6 2.01 53.14 -38.12
CA GLY A 6 0.65 53.66 -38.38
C GLY A 6 -0.44 52.66 -38.78
N GLY A 7 -0.38 51.39 -38.36
CA GLY A 7 -1.30 50.34 -38.86
C GLY A 7 -2.16 49.59 -37.83
N CYS A 8 -1.97 49.78 -36.51
CA CYS A 8 -2.56 48.87 -35.52
C CYS A 8 -3.80 49.42 -34.78
N LEU A 9 -4.02 50.75 -34.78
CA LEU A 9 -5.10 51.35 -33.98
C LEU A 9 -6.47 51.40 -34.69
N THR A 10 -6.49 51.40 -36.02
CA THR A 10 -7.73 51.54 -36.83
C THR A 10 -8.48 50.22 -37.02
N ALA A 11 -7.80 49.07 -36.95
CA ALA A 11 -8.44 47.76 -37.08
C ALA A 11 -9.24 47.34 -35.83
N LEU A 12 -8.77 47.72 -34.63
CA LEU A 12 -9.40 47.34 -33.37
C LEU A 12 -10.74 48.07 -33.11
N LEU A 13 -10.85 49.32 -33.57
CA LEU A 13 -12.08 50.12 -33.41
C LEU A 13 -13.22 49.67 -34.35
N LEU A 14 -12.91 49.11 -35.53
CA LEU A 14 -13.89 48.59 -36.47
C LEU A 14 -14.49 47.24 -36.03
N VAL A 15 -13.69 46.38 -35.39
CA VAL A 15 -14.17 45.08 -34.89
C VAL A 15 -15.12 45.27 -33.70
N LEU A 16 -14.79 46.18 -32.77
CA LEU A 16 -15.66 46.50 -31.63
C LEU A 16 -16.99 47.17 -32.04
N SER A 17 -17.01 47.99 -33.10
CA SER A 17 -18.26 48.63 -33.54
C SER A 17 -19.21 47.66 -34.26
N VAL A 18 -18.67 46.67 -34.98
CA VAL A 18 -19.50 45.65 -35.67
C VAL A 18 -20.10 44.67 -34.66
N SER A 19 -19.36 44.29 -33.62
CA SER A 19 -19.88 43.41 -32.55
C SER A 19 -21.03 44.05 -31.76
N LEU A 20 -20.99 45.36 -31.50
CA LEU A 20 -22.03 46.04 -30.72
C LEU A 20 -23.36 46.18 -31.48
N VAL A 21 -23.31 46.32 -32.82
CA VAL A 21 -24.51 46.43 -33.67
C VAL A 21 -25.20 45.07 -33.84
N ILE A 22 -24.45 43.97 -33.89
CA ILE A 22 -25.00 42.61 -34.02
C ILE A 22 -25.70 42.16 -32.72
N VAL A 23 -25.10 42.45 -31.55
CA VAL A 23 -25.69 42.10 -30.25
C VAL A 23 -26.93 42.97 -29.94
N GLY A 24 -26.89 44.27 -30.26
CA GLY A 24 -28.02 45.18 -30.07
C GLY A 24 -29.23 44.91 -30.99
N GLY A 25 -28.99 44.51 -32.24
CA GLY A 25 -30.05 44.16 -33.20
C GLY A 25 -30.76 42.85 -32.88
N GLY A 26 -30.02 41.84 -32.40
CA GLY A 26 -30.59 40.55 -31.99
C GLY A 26 -31.52 40.66 -30.78
N PHE A 27 -31.16 41.49 -29.79
CA PHE A 27 -31.97 41.68 -28.58
C PHE A 27 -33.30 42.41 -28.86
N LEU A 28 -33.30 43.38 -29.79
CA LEU A 28 -34.51 44.11 -30.17
C LEU A 28 -35.52 43.25 -30.96
N TYR A 29 -35.03 42.30 -31.77
CA TYR A 29 -35.89 41.37 -32.52
C TYR A 29 -36.53 40.29 -31.62
N LEU A 30 -35.82 39.85 -30.58
CA LEU A 30 -36.28 38.88 -29.58
C LEU A 30 -37.43 39.41 -28.71
N VAL A 31 -37.32 40.68 -28.27
CA VAL A 31 -38.37 41.34 -27.46
C VAL A 31 -39.62 41.64 -28.29
N ALA A 32 -39.48 41.89 -29.60
CA ALA A 32 -40.59 42.27 -30.46
C ALA A 32 -41.45 41.09 -30.97
N THR A 33 -40.93 39.86 -30.98
CA THR A 33 -41.58 38.73 -31.69
C THR A 33 -41.92 37.52 -30.82
N GLY A 34 -41.48 37.47 -29.55
CA GLY A 34 -41.97 36.52 -28.55
C GLY A 34 -41.80 35.03 -28.88
N ARG A 35 -40.89 34.67 -29.79
CA ARG A 35 -40.63 33.28 -30.21
C ARG A 35 -39.17 32.92 -29.99
N MET A 36 -38.88 32.01 -29.06
CA MET A 36 -37.58 31.33 -28.99
C MET A 36 -37.50 30.23 -30.06
N PRO A 37 -36.49 30.21 -30.94
CA PRO A 37 -36.13 29.03 -31.70
C PRO A 37 -35.20 28.16 -30.87
N LEU A 38 -35.61 26.91 -30.63
CA LEU A 38 -34.71 25.83 -30.20
C LEU A 38 -33.69 25.60 -31.32
N LEU A 39 -32.40 25.75 -31.02
CA LEU A 39 -31.32 25.25 -31.88
C LEU A 39 -30.27 24.53 -31.04
N ASP A 40 -30.32 23.22 -31.20
CA ASP A 40 -29.20 22.29 -31.13
C ASP A 40 -28.09 22.72 -32.11
N ARG A 41 -26.89 23.01 -31.60
CA ARG A 41 -25.63 22.88 -32.34
C ARG A 41 -24.41 22.98 -31.43
N SER A 42 -23.88 21.82 -31.11
CA SER A 42 -22.45 21.49 -30.95
C SER A 42 -21.43 22.65 -31.11
N GLU A 43 -20.78 23.00 -30.02
CA GLU A 43 -19.33 23.29 -29.98
C GLU A 43 -18.84 22.98 -28.56
N VAL A 44 -18.79 21.69 -28.26
CA VAL A 44 -18.04 21.14 -27.14
C VAL A 44 -16.57 21.16 -27.57
N VAL A 45 -15.76 21.91 -26.83
CA VAL A 45 -14.30 21.77 -26.86
C VAL A 45 -14.01 20.36 -26.36
N SER A 46 -13.73 19.44 -27.29
CA SER A 46 -13.37 18.06 -27.00
C SER A 46 -11.92 18.00 -26.53
N SER A 47 -11.71 17.86 -25.23
CA SER A 47 -10.51 17.24 -24.66
C SER A 47 -10.85 15.80 -24.31
N SER A 48 -10.36 14.88 -25.15
CA SER A 48 -10.11 13.43 -24.97
C SER A 48 -10.86 12.66 -23.87
N ASP A 49 -11.69 11.71 -24.33
CA ASP A 49 -12.13 10.46 -23.71
C ASP A 49 -12.91 10.50 -22.37
N ASP A 50 -14.22 10.70 -22.50
CA ASP A 50 -15.22 10.36 -21.48
C ASP A 50 -15.57 8.85 -21.60
N GLN A 51 -14.55 7.98 -21.59
CA GLN A 51 -14.78 6.54 -21.50
C GLN A 51 -15.20 6.22 -20.07
N VAL A 52 -16.48 5.90 -19.88
CA VAL A 52 -16.98 5.33 -18.62
C VAL A 52 -16.18 4.06 -18.35
N LEU A 53 -15.32 4.08 -17.31
CA LEU A 53 -14.56 2.92 -16.86
C LEU A 53 -15.52 1.76 -16.59
N ARG A 54 -15.16 0.57 -17.06
CA ARG A 54 -15.95 -0.65 -16.92
C ARG A 54 -15.16 -1.69 -16.14
N PRO A 55 -15.84 -2.62 -15.46
CA PRO A 55 -15.18 -3.80 -14.92
C PRO A 55 -14.33 -4.51 -15.97
N GLY A 56 -13.11 -4.83 -15.59
CA GLY A 56 -12.12 -5.59 -16.33
C GLY A 56 -11.25 -6.40 -15.36
N ASP A 57 -10.19 -7.00 -15.88
CA ASP A 57 -9.29 -7.83 -15.08
C ASP A 57 -8.31 -6.95 -14.28
N PHE A 58 -7.97 -7.35 -13.05
CA PHE A 58 -7.05 -6.62 -12.15
C PHE A 58 -5.74 -6.16 -12.82
N ALA A 59 -5.19 -6.98 -13.71
CA ALA A 59 -3.92 -6.70 -14.38
C ALA A 59 -4.03 -5.66 -15.52
N ASP A 60 -5.25 -5.41 -16.03
CA ASP A 60 -5.49 -4.54 -17.17
C ASP A 60 -5.75 -3.08 -16.78
N TYR A 61 -6.16 -2.83 -15.53
CA TYR A 61 -6.33 -1.46 -15.02
C TYR A 61 -5.01 -0.69 -15.01
N ASP A 62 -5.03 0.55 -15.47
CA ASP A 62 -3.97 1.48 -15.12
C ASP A 62 -4.02 1.87 -13.63
N TRP A 63 -3.08 2.71 -13.18
CA TRP A 63 -2.97 3.06 -11.76
C TRP A 63 -4.11 3.96 -11.27
N GLU A 64 -4.62 4.85 -12.12
CA GLU A 64 -5.73 5.75 -11.78
C GLU A 64 -7.06 4.99 -11.75
N GLU A 65 -7.26 4.10 -12.72
CA GLU A 65 -8.41 3.18 -12.77
C GLU A 65 -8.41 2.23 -11.57
N LEU A 66 -7.27 1.62 -11.22
CA LEU A 66 -7.18 0.74 -10.05
C LEU A 66 -7.45 1.49 -8.75
N ALA A 67 -6.92 2.71 -8.61
CA ALA A 67 -7.19 3.55 -7.43
C ALA A 67 -8.68 3.92 -7.35
N TYR A 68 -9.33 4.20 -8.49
CA TYR A 68 -10.77 4.41 -8.54
C TYR A 68 -11.55 3.17 -8.07
N VAL A 69 -11.19 1.98 -8.56
CA VAL A 69 -11.81 0.71 -8.13
C VAL A 69 -11.61 0.48 -6.62
N ALA A 70 -10.40 0.73 -6.11
CA ALA A 70 -10.11 0.62 -4.68
C ALA A 70 -10.98 1.57 -3.84
N ARG A 71 -11.19 2.82 -4.29
CA ARG A 71 -12.09 3.76 -3.60
C ARG A 71 -13.54 3.26 -3.58
N LEU A 72 -14.05 2.69 -4.68
CA LEU A 72 -15.40 2.09 -4.69
C LEU A 72 -15.53 0.96 -3.65
N ILE A 73 -14.50 0.12 -3.54
CA ILE A 73 -14.45 -0.96 -2.54
C ILE A 73 -14.37 -0.38 -1.12
N ALA A 74 -13.59 0.69 -0.92
CA ALA A 74 -13.45 1.38 0.36
C ALA A 74 -14.76 2.06 0.83
N GLU A 75 -15.61 2.50 -0.10
CA GLU A 75 -16.90 3.14 0.20
C GLU A 75 -18.02 2.13 0.50
N ALA A 76 -17.79 0.82 0.28
CA ALA A 76 -18.77 -0.20 0.60
C ALA A 76 -19.17 -0.16 2.09
N PRO A 77 -20.45 -0.39 2.43
CA PRO A 77 -20.97 -0.21 3.78
C PRO A 77 -20.57 -1.35 4.75
N SER A 78 -20.08 -2.47 4.22
CA SER A 78 -19.60 -3.62 4.99
C SER A 78 -18.46 -4.33 4.25
N ASP A 79 -17.72 -5.17 4.97
CA ASP A 79 -16.63 -5.94 4.37
C ASP A 79 -17.14 -6.99 3.36
N GLU A 80 -18.29 -7.61 3.63
CA GLU A 80 -18.93 -8.53 2.68
C GLU A 80 -19.34 -7.82 1.38
N GLU A 81 -19.94 -6.63 1.49
CA GLU A 81 -20.29 -5.83 0.32
C GLU A 81 -19.06 -5.35 -0.43
N GLY A 82 -17.99 -4.96 0.28
CA GLY A 82 -16.72 -4.58 -0.35
C GLY A 82 -16.08 -5.71 -1.13
N VAL A 83 -16.10 -6.94 -0.60
CA VAL A 83 -15.64 -8.13 -1.33
C VAL A 83 -16.51 -8.40 -2.56
N ASN A 84 -17.83 -8.21 -2.46
CA ASN A 84 -18.72 -8.36 -3.62
C ASN A 84 -18.43 -7.29 -4.69
N THR A 85 -18.24 -6.02 -4.29
CA THR A 85 -17.82 -4.94 -5.20
C THR A 85 -16.48 -5.27 -5.85
N ALA A 86 -15.49 -5.76 -5.10
CA ALA A 86 -14.21 -6.17 -5.68
C ALA A 86 -14.39 -7.22 -6.79
N ARG A 87 -15.18 -8.27 -6.53
CA ARG A 87 -15.50 -9.30 -7.55
C ARG A 87 -16.24 -8.74 -8.77
N GLU A 88 -17.19 -7.83 -8.56
CA GLU A 88 -17.91 -7.16 -9.66
C GLU A 88 -16.98 -6.36 -10.56
N TRP A 89 -15.89 -5.83 -10.00
CA TRP A 89 -14.83 -5.11 -10.69
C TRP A 89 -13.62 -5.99 -11.07
N GLY A 90 -13.76 -7.32 -11.03
CA GLY A 90 -12.71 -8.25 -11.48
C GLY A 90 -11.44 -8.23 -10.62
N VAL A 91 -11.60 -7.96 -9.32
CA VAL A 91 -10.51 -8.02 -8.33
C VAL A 91 -10.84 -9.07 -7.27
N GLU A 92 -9.96 -10.06 -7.14
CA GLU A 92 -10.02 -11.12 -6.14
C GLU A 92 -8.73 -11.20 -5.32
N VAL A 93 -8.83 -11.77 -4.12
CA VAL A 93 -7.65 -12.09 -3.30
C VAL A 93 -6.79 -13.10 -4.05
N GLY A 94 -5.50 -12.83 -4.14
CA GLY A 94 -4.54 -13.64 -4.90
C GLY A 94 -4.36 -13.21 -6.35
N ASP A 95 -5.10 -12.22 -6.84
CA ASP A 95 -4.82 -11.63 -8.16
C ASP A 95 -3.42 -10.99 -8.17
N VAL A 96 -2.69 -11.21 -9.27
CA VAL A 96 -1.31 -10.77 -9.44
C VAL A 96 -1.16 -9.95 -10.71
N ARG A 97 -0.38 -8.87 -10.63
CA ARG A 97 0.05 -8.09 -11.80
C ARG A 97 1.54 -7.77 -11.75
N PRO A 98 2.21 -7.60 -12.91
CA PRO A 98 3.57 -7.10 -12.94
C PRO A 98 3.62 -5.63 -12.49
N LEU A 99 4.72 -5.26 -11.86
CA LEU A 99 5.05 -3.90 -11.46
C LEU A 99 6.45 -3.55 -11.94
N SER A 100 6.56 -2.52 -12.77
CA SER A 100 7.87 -2.01 -13.20
C SER A 100 8.29 -0.88 -12.27
N LEU A 101 9.41 -1.05 -11.58
CA LEU A 101 9.98 -0.04 -10.68
C LEU A 101 10.67 1.07 -11.51
N THR A 102 10.82 2.25 -10.91
CA THR A 102 11.40 3.44 -11.58
C THR A 102 12.87 3.27 -11.97
N ASP A 103 13.57 2.31 -11.36
CA ASP A 103 14.95 1.95 -11.70
C ASP A 103 15.07 0.78 -12.71
N GLY A 104 13.95 0.37 -13.30
CA GLY A 104 13.89 -0.64 -14.36
C GLY A 104 13.87 -2.09 -13.87
N ARG A 105 13.85 -2.33 -12.56
CA ARG A 105 13.65 -3.68 -11.99
C ARG A 105 12.16 -4.04 -12.03
N GLN A 106 11.88 -5.34 -12.17
CA GLN A 106 10.53 -5.88 -12.13
C GLN A 106 10.21 -6.45 -10.75
N ALA A 107 8.99 -6.21 -10.30
CA ALA A 107 8.36 -6.83 -9.15
C ALA A 107 6.98 -7.39 -9.56
N SER A 108 6.37 -8.17 -8.69
CA SER A 108 4.95 -8.55 -8.78
C SER A 108 4.17 -7.88 -7.66
N MET A 109 2.93 -7.52 -7.94
CA MET A 109 2.00 -6.99 -6.96
C MET A 109 0.78 -7.92 -6.85
N THR A 110 0.50 -8.38 -5.63
CA THR A 110 -0.52 -9.37 -5.31
C THR A 110 -1.58 -8.76 -4.39
N VAL A 111 -2.86 -9.00 -4.66
CA VAL A 111 -3.96 -8.65 -3.75
C VAL A 111 -3.92 -9.58 -2.55
N VAL A 112 -3.56 -9.08 -1.38
CA VAL A 112 -3.48 -9.90 -0.15
C VAL A 112 -4.72 -9.78 0.72
N GLY A 113 -5.44 -8.66 0.62
CA GLY A 113 -6.66 -8.43 1.37
C GLY A 113 -7.55 -7.35 0.73
N ILE A 114 -8.82 -7.40 1.10
CA ILE A 114 -9.85 -6.44 0.72
C ILE A 114 -10.40 -5.85 2.01
N ARG A 115 -10.39 -4.52 2.14
CA ARG A 115 -10.88 -3.82 3.35
C ARG A 115 -10.34 -4.36 4.67
N CYS A 116 -9.05 -4.67 4.74
CA CYS A 116 -8.44 -5.19 5.97
C CYS A 116 -7.68 -4.14 6.78
N ASP A 117 -7.23 -3.05 6.15
CA ASP A 117 -6.41 -2.03 6.80
C ASP A 117 -7.15 -0.72 7.01
N GLU A 118 -6.99 -0.14 8.21
CA GLU A 118 -7.57 1.14 8.58
C GLU A 118 -6.66 2.29 8.11
N ARG A 119 -7.24 3.26 7.41
CA ARG A 119 -6.52 4.45 6.96
C ARG A 119 -6.16 5.34 8.15
N SER A 120 -4.96 5.90 8.11
CA SER A 120 -4.43 6.76 9.18
C SER A 120 -5.23 8.06 9.36
N ASP A 121 -5.86 8.55 8.29
CA ASP A 121 -6.71 9.75 8.27
C ASP A 121 -8.07 9.57 8.98
N GLY A 122 -8.41 8.33 9.36
CA GLY A 122 -9.66 8.00 10.04
C GLY A 122 -10.88 7.99 9.13
N THR A 123 -10.72 7.98 7.80
CA THR A 123 -11.84 7.90 6.85
C THR A 123 -12.36 6.48 6.63
N GLY A 124 -11.91 5.51 7.44
CA GLY A 124 -12.30 4.10 7.37
C GLY A 124 -11.21 3.24 6.74
N ARG A 125 -11.63 2.12 6.14
CA ARG A 125 -10.73 1.10 5.57
C ARG A 125 -10.26 1.47 4.18
N ALA A 126 -9.02 1.10 3.85
CA ALA A 126 -8.56 1.09 2.46
C ALA A 126 -9.34 0.04 1.65
N GLY A 127 -9.47 0.22 0.35
CA GLY A 127 -10.20 -0.73 -0.49
C GLY A 127 -9.40 -2.01 -0.69
N LEU A 128 -8.14 -1.84 -1.06
CA LEU A 128 -7.22 -2.93 -1.37
C LEU A 128 -5.99 -2.88 -0.49
N THR A 129 -5.53 -4.05 -0.07
CA THR A 129 -4.19 -4.24 0.50
C THR A 129 -3.38 -5.13 -0.43
N LEU A 130 -2.23 -4.61 -0.83
CA LEU A 130 -1.39 -5.16 -1.89
C LEU A 130 -0.02 -5.51 -1.32
N MET A 131 0.52 -6.67 -1.71
CA MET A 131 1.89 -7.11 -1.43
C MET A 131 2.73 -6.95 -2.68
N VAL A 132 3.84 -6.24 -2.59
CA VAL A 132 4.82 -6.12 -3.65
C VAL A 132 6.02 -7.00 -3.31
N SER A 133 6.43 -7.86 -4.24
CA SER A 133 7.64 -8.70 -4.13
C SER A 133 8.89 -7.84 -3.88
N PRO A 134 10.02 -8.40 -3.42
CA PRO A 134 11.16 -7.62 -2.94
C PRO A 134 11.57 -6.47 -3.86
N ILE A 135 11.46 -5.23 -3.37
CA ILE A 135 11.84 -4.01 -4.13
C ILE A 135 13.29 -3.60 -3.90
N SER A 136 14.00 -4.27 -3.00
CA SER A 136 15.42 -4.05 -2.69
C SER A 136 15.96 -5.18 -1.81
N ILE A 137 17.28 -5.22 -1.61
CA ILE A 137 17.94 -6.00 -0.55
C ILE A 137 18.57 -5.02 0.43
N ARG A 138 18.08 -4.98 1.68
CA ARG A 138 18.57 -4.04 2.69
C ARG A 138 18.62 -4.65 4.08
N PRO A 139 19.54 -4.19 4.95
CA PRO A 139 19.45 -4.48 6.38
C PRO A 139 18.21 -3.83 6.98
N MET A 140 17.68 -4.42 8.04
CA MET A 140 16.65 -3.78 8.87
C MET A 140 17.27 -2.54 9.56
N ASN A 141 18.45 -2.72 10.18
CA ASN A 141 19.21 -1.69 10.88
C ASN A 141 20.71 -1.84 10.64
N GLU A 142 21.35 -0.78 10.12
CA GLU A 142 22.81 -0.75 9.96
C GLU A 142 23.57 -0.80 11.30
N SER A 143 22.95 -0.33 12.39
CA SER A 143 23.54 -0.26 13.73
C SER A 143 23.66 -1.61 14.45
N GLY A 144 23.08 -2.68 13.89
CA GLY A 144 23.17 -4.03 14.46
C GLY A 144 22.25 -4.31 15.65
N SER A 145 21.32 -3.40 16.00
CA SER A 145 20.36 -3.56 17.11
C SER A 145 18.90 -3.54 16.63
N ASN A 146 17.99 -4.23 17.32
CA ASN A 146 16.54 -4.13 17.15
C ASN A 146 15.87 -3.13 18.13
N GLU A 147 16.67 -2.39 18.89
CA GLU A 147 16.22 -1.34 19.81
C GLU A 147 15.34 -0.29 19.09
N GLY A 148 14.18 -0.01 19.67
CA GLY A 148 13.16 0.85 19.08
C GLY A 148 12.29 0.18 18.01
N GLY A 149 12.46 -1.13 17.79
CA GLY A 149 11.61 -1.95 16.92
C GLY A 149 11.48 -1.42 15.51
N TRP A 150 10.30 -1.63 14.91
CA TRP A 150 9.99 -1.17 13.56
C TRP A 150 10.00 0.35 13.43
N GLU A 151 9.38 1.06 14.38
CA GLU A 151 9.21 2.51 14.34
C GLU A 151 10.55 3.26 14.19
N ALA A 152 11.59 2.81 14.92
CA ALA A 152 12.92 3.39 14.88
C ALA A 152 13.83 2.82 13.79
N SER A 153 13.35 1.86 12.99
CA SER A 153 14.21 1.14 12.05
C SER A 153 14.66 2.02 10.88
N SER A 154 15.92 1.82 10.46
CA SER A 154 16.47 2.52 9.30
C SER A 154 15.78 2.12 8.00
N LEU A 155 15.27 0.88 7.92
CA LEU A 155 14.53 0.39 6.78
C LEU A 155 13.16 1.07 6.64
N ARG A 156 12.43 1.29 7.74
CA ARG A 156 11.19 2.07 7.73
C ARG A 156 11.44 3.51 7.28
N ALA A 157 12.49 4.15 7.80
CA ALA A 157 12.86 5.50 7.39
C ALA A 157 13.16 5.58 5.88
N TRP A 158 13.86 4.58 5.33
CA TRP A 158 14.11 4.48 3.89
C TRP A 158 12.82 4.25 3.07
N LEU A 159 11.90 3.40 3.55
CA LEU A 159 10.63 3.13 2.86
C LEU A 159 9.74 4.37 2.73
N LYS A 160 9.79 5.27 3.72
CA LYS A 160 9.00 6.51 3.72
C LYS A 160 9.31 7.42 2.52
N ASP A 161 10.57 7.44 2.10
CA ASP A 161 11.07 8.34 1.06
C ASP A 161 11.54 7.53 -0.16
N ASP A 162 12.80 7.08 -0.15
CA ASP A 162 13.46 6.42 -1.28
C ASP A 162 12.74 5.13 -1.73
N GLY A 163 12.23 4.32 -0.79
CA GLY A 163 11.53 3.09 -1.12
C GLY A 163 10.21 3.35 -1.83
N LEU A 164 9.46 4.38 -1.42
CA LEU A 164 8.25 4.81 -2.10
C LEU A 164 8.55 5.37 -3.49
N ALA A 165 9.66 6.10 -3.65
CA ALA A 165 10.09 6.64 -4.94
C ALA A 165 10.49 5.56 -5.97
N LEU A 166 10.63 4.30 -5.57
CA LEU A 166 10.82 3.17 -6.49
C LEU A 166 9.53 2.74 -7.21
N LEU A 167 8.36 3.06 -6.65
CA LEU A 167 7.08 2.78 -7.30
C LEU A 167 6.84 3.77 -8.46
N PRO A 168 6.08 3.38 -9.51
CA PRO A 168 5.57 4.32 -10.50
C PRO A 168 4.93 5.53 -9.83
N THR A 169 5.15 6.73 -10.36
CA THR A 169 4.72 7.97 -9.71
C THR A 169 3.21 8.02 -9.53
N GLU A 170 2.46 7.57 -10.53
CA GLU A 170 1.00 7.52 -10.53
C GLU A 170 0.47 6.57 -9.44
N LEU A 171 1.12 5.41 -9.25
CA LEU A 171 0.79 4.51 -8.14
C LEU A 171 1.17 5.13 -6.80
N ALA A 172 2.38 5.68 -6.70
CA ALA A 172 2.93 6.25 -5.48
C ALA A 172 2.12 7.44 -4.97
N GLU A 173 1.40 8.17 -5.83
CA GLU A 173 0.50 9.26 -5.44
C GLU A 173 -0.80 8.76 -4.81
N GLU A 174 -1.29 7.59 -5.24
CA GLU A 174 -2.54 7.00 -4.77
C GLU A 174 -2.39 6.17 -3.48
N VAL A 175 -1.16 5.79 -3.09
CA VAL A 175 -0.93 4.98 -1.87
C VAL A 175 -1.43 5.70 -0.62
N ALA A 176 -2.41 5.10 0.05
CA ALA A 176 -2.94 5.57 1.32
C ALA A 176 -1.97 5.29 2.48
N SER A 177 -1.94 6.19 3.47
CA SER A 177 -1.31 5.91 4.76
C SER A 177 -2.27 5.06 5.60
N VAL A 178 -1.77 3.97 6.18
CA VAL A 178 -2.55 3.06 7.04
C VAL A 178 -1.89 2.87 8.39
N ARG A 179 -2.71 2.49 9.37
CA ARG A 179 -2.26 2.23 10.74
C ARG A 179 -1.78 0.79 10.90
N LYS A 180 -0.50 0.61 11.24
CA LYS A 180 0.10 -0.71 11.46
C LYS A 180 0.57 -0.86 12.91
N SER A 181 0.14 -1.92 13.58
CA SER A 181 0.61 -2.27 14.92
C SER A 181 1.82 -3.18 14.83
N THR A 182 2.81 -2.98 15.71
CA THR A 182 3.96 -3.86 15.89
C THR A 182 4.71 -3.52 17.16
N ASN A 183 5.57 -4.41 17.62
CA ASN A 183 6.50 -4.11 18.70
C ASN A 183 7.50 -3.02 18.28
N ASN A 184 7.35 -1.83 18.87
CA ASN A 184 8.21 -0.65 18.63
C ASN A 184 9.24 -0.43 19.75
N ILE A 185 9.54 -1.46 20.53
CA ILE A 185 10.59 -1.42 21.56
C ILE A 185 11.78 -2.31 21.17
N GLY A 186 11.53 -3.43 20.50
CA GLY A 186 12.53 -4.45 20.20
C GLY A 186 12.45 -5.57 21.22
N ILE A 187 13.40 -5.64 22.16
CA ILE A 187 13.31 -6.55 23.29
C ILE A 187 12.18 -6.08 24.22
N ALA A 188 11.19 -6.95 24.46
CA ALA A 188 10.03 -6.63 25.26
C ALA A 188 9.45 -7.88 25.91
N SER A 189 8.93 -7.74 27.13
CA SER A 189 8.28 -8.79 27.91
C SER A 189 6.85 -8.43 28.31
N ASP A 190 6.25 -7.46 27.62
CA ASP A 190 4.90 -6.98 27.87
C ASP A 190 4.26 -6.50 26.56
N ARG A 191 2.98 -6.81 26.37
CA ARG A 191 2.22 -6.48 25.15
C ARG A 191 2.09 -4.98 24.89
N SER A 192 2.26 -4.11 25.89
CA SER A 192 2.25 -2.65 25.72
C SER A 192 3.36 -2.11 24.80
N CYS A 193 4.37 -2.93 24.47
CA CYS A 193 5.34 -2.59 23.42
C CYS A 193 4.73 -2.49 22.02
N VAL A 194 3.57 -3.13 21.81
CA VAL A 194 2.87 -3.12 20.54
C VAL A 194 2.10 -1.82 20.41
N THR A 195 2.61 -0.94 19.56
CA THR A 195 2.05 0.39 19.30
C THR A 195 1.91 0.62 17.80
N ALA A 196 1.08 1.59 17.44
CA ALA A 196 0.71 1.85 16.06
C ALA A 196 1.64 2.88 15.39
N THR A 197 2.08 2.58 14.18
CA THR A 197 2.69 3.53 13.23
C THR A 197 1.70 3.86 12.11
N ASP A 198 1.88 5.02 11.48
CA ASP A 198 1.19 5.40 10.25
C ASP A 198 2.18 5.32 9.10
N ASP A 199 1.94 4.40 8.16
CA ASP A 199 2.88 4.04 7.11
C ASP A 199 2.16 3.96 5.74
N ARG A 200 2.81 4.48 4.68
CA ARG A 200 2.36 4.30 3.29
C ARG A 200 2.87 2.97 2.71
N LEU A 201 4.13 2.66 3.00
CA LEU A 201 4.74 1.36 2.77
C LEU A 201 5.18 0.77 4.10
N TRP A 202 4.91 -0.51 4.31
CA TRP A 202 5.34 -1.24 5.50
C TRP A 202 5.81 -2.64 5.15
N LEU A 203 6.51 -3.30 6.06
CA LEU A 203 6.73 -4.75 5.98
C LEU A 203 5.63 -5.48 6.72
N PHE A 204 5.20 -6.63 6.23
CA PHE A 204 4.22 -7.48 6.91
C PHE A 204 4.70 -7.88 8.32
N SER A 205 3.79 -8.08 9.26
CA SER A 205 4.13 -8.71 10.55
C SER A 205 4.08 -10.22 10.41
N LEU A 206 4.71 -10.92 11.35
CA LEU A 206 4.63 -12.38 11.42
C LEU A 206 3.19 -12.84 11.57
N SER A 207 2.37 -12.23 12.43
CA SER A 207 0.96 -12.61 12.63
C SER A 207 0.07 -12.34 11.41
N GLU A 208 0.38 -11.29 10.65
CA GLU A 208 -0.34 -10.98 9.41
C GLU A 208 -0.12 -12.01 8.30
N VAL A 209 0.99 -12.75 8.37
CA VAL A 209 1.34 -13.78 7.39
C VAL A 209 1.05 -15.18 7.91
N ALA A 210 1.52 -15.49 9.11
CA ALA A 210 1.43 -16.81 9.73
C ALA A 210 0.16 -17.04 10.56
N GLY A 211 -0.59 -15.98 10.89
CA GLY A 211 -1.79 -16.06 11.71
C GLY A 211 -1.48 -16.34 13.17
N GLU A 212 -2.01 -17.46 13.69
CA GLU A 212 -1.83 -17.86 15.08
C GLU A 212 -0.33 -18.10 15.38
N ILE A 213 0.17 -17.43 16.42
CA ILE A 213 1.58 -17.54 16.84
C ILE A 213 1.67 -18.49 18.02
N ASP A 214 2.47 -19.54 17.85
CA ASP A 214 2.74 -20.58 18.85
C ASP A 214 4.24 -20.91 18.97
N LEU A 215 5.12 -20.01 18.52
CA LEU A 215 6.55 -20.26 18.39
C LEU A 215 7.21 -20.56 19.72
N PHE A 216 6.98 -19.69 20.71
CA PHE A 216 7.61 -19.80 22.02
C PHE A 216 6.98 -20.91 22.85
N ALA A 217 5.65 -21.05 22.79
CA ALA A 217 4.94 -22.16 23.43
C ALA A 217 5.44 -23.51 22.90
N ASN A 218 5.65 -23.64 21.59
CA ASN A 218 6.15 -24.88 20.99
C ASN A 218 7.62 -25.16 21.35
N GLU A 219 8.47 -24.13 21.43
CA GLU A 219 9.89 -24.29 21.76
C GLU A 219 10.14 -24.53 23.27
N TYR A 220 9.46 -23.77 24.15
CA TYR A 220 9.75 -23.74 25.59
C TYR A 220 8.66 -24.36 26.47
N GLY A 221 7.47 -24.61 25.92
CA GLY A 221 6.30 -25.10 26.63
C GLY A 221 5.42 -24.00 27.23
N ASP A 222 4.18 -24.34 27.54
CA ASP A 222 3.13 -23.47 28.11
C ASP A 222 2.84 -23.76 29.59
N GLU A 223 3.40 -24.83 30.16
CA GLU A 223 3.13 -25.27 31.53
C GLU A 223 4.09 -24.66 32.58
N VAL A 224 3.51 -24.07 33.63
CA VAL A 224 4.25 -23.58 34.80
C VAL A 224 4.87 -24.76 35.57
N ARG A 225 6.20 -24.87 35.56
CA ARG A 225 6.95 -25.88 36.33
C ARG A 225 7.43 -25.30 37.67
N GLU A 226 6.77 -25.68 38.76
CA GLU A 226 7.01 -25.17 40.14
C GLU A 226 8.46 -25.26 40.65
N ARG A 227 9.32 -26.11 40.06
CA ARG A 227 10.68 -26.42 40.58
C ARG A 227 11.83 -25.86 39.76
N THR A 228 11.55 -25.09 38.72
CA THR A 228 12.54 -24.38 37.91
C THR A 228 12.25 -22.88 38.01
N TYR A 229 13.28 -22.05 38.05
CA TYR A 229 13.15 -20.59 37.88
C TYR A 229 12.49 -20.36 36.51
N TYR A 230 11.16 -20.27 36.48
CA TYR A 230 10.36 -20.29 35.26
C TYR A 230 10.28 -18.87 34.68
N ILE A 231 10.51 -18.78 33.37
CA ILE A 231 10.24 -17.60 32.56
C ILE A 231 8.95 -17.92 31.79
N ASP A 232 7.93 -17.09 31.92
CA ASP A 232 6.73 -17.19 31.12
C ASP A 232 7.02 -16.72 29.70
N TYR A 233 7.05 -17.66 28.76
CA TYR A 233 7.31 -17.37 27.35
C TYR A 233 6.03 -17.10 26.55
N GLY A 234 4.84 -17.35 27.12
CA GLY A 234 3.57 -17.09 26.44
C GLY A 234 3.36 -15.62 26.10
N VAL A 235 3.91 -14.72 26.91
CA VAL A 235 3.89 -13.26 26.64
C VAL A 235 4.53 -12.89 25.29
N TYR A 236 5.51 -13.65 24.80
CA TYR A 236 6.18 -13.35 23.54
C TYR A 236 5.32 -13.74 22.33
N ASP A 237 4.61 -14.87 22.41
CA ASP A 237 3.59 -15.23 21.41
C ASP A 237 2.43 -14.22 21.43
N GLU A 238 2.03 -13.71 22.60
CA GLU A 238 1.03 -12.64 22.72
C GLU A 238 1.49 -11.31 22.10
N ILE A 239 2.76 -10.92 22.26
CA ILE A 239 3.34 -9.74 21.62
C ILE A 239 3.26 -9.87 20.09
N LEU A 240 3.72 -11.01 19.55
CA LEU A 240 3.72 -11.24 18.11
C LEU A 240 2.31 -11.34 17.53
N SER A 241 1.38 -11.98 18.25
CA SER A 241 -0.03 -12.10 17.85
C SER A 241 -0.76 -10.76 17.83
N ALA A 242 -0.29 -9.76 18.59
CA ALA A 242 -0.95 -8.46 18.69
C ALA A 242 -0.63 -7.51 17.53
N GLU A 243 0.21 -7.91 16.57
CA GLU A 243 0.67 -7.04 15.48
C GLU A 243 -0.32 -6.93 14.30
N GLY A 244 -1.28 -7.85 14.19
CA GLY A 244 -2.32 -7.82 13.16
C GLY A 244 -2.94 -9.19 12.90
N GLU A 245 -4.10 -9.21 12.25
CA GLU A 245 -4.80 -10.42 11.82
C GLU A 245 -4.19 -10.96 10.51
N GLN A 246 -4.27 -12.29 10.32
CA GLN A 246 -3.78 -12.91 9.09
C GLN A 246 -4.55 -12.42 7.86
N TYR A 247 -3.84 -11.96 6.83
CA TYR A 247 -4.47 -11.62 5.56
C TYR A 247 -5.08 -12.85 4.89
N SER A 248 -6.20 -12.66 4.21
CA SER A 248 -6.96 -13.72 3.54
C SER A 248 -6.10 -14.53 2.57
N TYR A 249 -5.21 -13.86 1.83
CA TYR A 249 -4.30 -14.53 0.89
C TYR A 249 -3.43 -15.60 1.55
N PHE A 250 -2.76 -15.27 2.65
CA PHE A 250 -1.89 -16.22 3.35
C PHE A 250 -2.69 -17.32 4.04
N ARG A 251 -3.85 -16.98 4.61
CA ARG A 251 -4.76 -17.95 5.21
C ARG A 251 -5.26 -18.97 4.20
N GLU A 252 -5.72 -18.51 3.03
CA GLU A 252 -6.23 -19.36 1.95
C GLU A 252 -5.10 -20.20 1.31
N ALA A 253 -3.87 -19.70 1.34
CA ALA A 253 -2.68 -20.44 0.96
C ALA A 253 -2.23 -21.50 1.99
N GLY A 254 -2.84 -21.53 3.18
CA GLY A 254 -2.51 -22.47 4.26
C GLY A 254 -1.20 -22.14 4.98
N VAL A 255 -0.82 -20.87 5.02
CA VAL A 255 0.37 -20.41 5.73
C VAL A 255 0.14 -20.45 7.25
N THR A 256 1.11 -20.99 7.97
CA THR A 256 1.19 -20.98 9.44
C THR A 256 2.60 -20.61 9.89
N CYS A 257 2.88 -20.58 11.19
CA CYS A 257 4.24 -20.36 11.70
C CYS A 257 5.25 -21.43 11.22
N SER A 258 4.81 -22.61 10.78
CA SER A 258 5.69 -23.73 10.43
C SER A 258 5.46 -24.31 9.04
N SER A 259 4.48 -23.81 8.29
CA SER A 259 4.07 -24.35 7.00
C SER A 259 3.75 -23.26 6.00
N ASP A 260 4.16 -23.46 4.75
CA ASP A 260 3.71 -22.74 3.56
C ASP A 260 3.31 -23.79 2.52
N SER A 261 2.11 -24.35 2.67
CA SER A 261 1.69 -25.53 1.89
C SER A 261 1.60 -25.28 0.39
N ASN A 262 1.29 -24.04 -0.01
CA ASN A 262 1.12 -23.65 -1.39
C ASN A 262 2.33 -22.88 -1.95
N GLY A 263 3.39 -22.66 -1.15
CA GLY A 263 4.64 -22.07 -1.60
C GLY A 263 4.54 -20.58 -1.95
N VAL A 264 3.66 -19.82 -1.28
CA VAL A 264 3.40 -18.41 -1.60
C VAL A 264 4.43 -17.45 -0.98
N LEU A 265 5.27 -17.91 -0.05
CA LEU A 265 6.26 -17.08 0.62
C LEU A 265 7.66 -17.17 0.00
N ALA A 266 7.90 -18.14 -0.88
CA ALA A 266 9.15 -18.27 -1.61
C ALA A 266 9.22 -17.20 -2.72
N LEU A 267 10.00 -16.15 -2.48
CA LEU A 267 10.13 -15.01 -3.40
C LEU A 267 11.52 -14.95 -4.01
N GLU A 268 11.62 -14.25 -5.14
CA GLU A 268 12.88 -14.00 -5.83
C GLU A 268 13.19 -12.52 -5.90
N TYR A 269 14.48 -12.21 -5.93
CA TYR A 269 15.00 -10.90 -6.27
C TYR A 269 16.10 -11.05 -7.32
N GLY A 270 15.93 -10.44 -8.50
CA GLY A 270 16.88 -10.59 -9.59
C GLY A 270 17.06 -12.04 -10.05
N SER A 271 15.97 -12.83 -10.05
CA SER A 271 15.95 -14.26 -10.40
C SER A 271 16.72 -15.19 -9.45
N ALA A 272 16.97 -14.73 -8.21
CA ALA A 272 17.54 -15.56 -7.15
C ALA A 272 16.55 -15.68 -5.97
N PRO A 273 16.34 -16.89 -5.41
CA PRO A 273 15.59 -17.07 -4.18
C PRO A 273 16.13 -16.14 -3.08
N THR A 274 15.21 -15.48 -2.37
CA THR A 274 15.56 -14.37 -1.48
C THR A 274 14.70 -14.43 -0.21
N ALA A 275 15.37 -14.54 0.94
CA ALA A 275 14.74 -14.32 2.24
C ALA A 275 14.23 -12.87 2.34
N TRP A 276 13.15 -12.62 3.06
CA TRP A 276 12.57 -11.28 3.16
C TRP A 276 12.01 -10.97 4.55
N TRP A 277 12.04 -9.69 4.91
CA TRP A 277 11.81 -9.22 6.27
C TRP A 277 10.34 -9.16 6.68
N TYR A 278 10.08 -9.47 7.95
CA TYR A 278 8.92 -8.93 8.67
C TYR A 278 9.29 -7.66 9.44
N ARG A 279 8.28 -6.85 9.78
CA ARG A 279 8.45 -5.75 10.75
C ARG A 279 8.52 -6.21 12.21
N SER A 280 8.35 -7.51 12.47
CA SER A 280 8.31 -8.10 13.80
C SER A 280 9.72 -8.29 14.38
N PRO A 281 10.15 -7.52 15.40
CA PRO A 281 11.41 -7.78 16.09
C PRO A 281 11.32 -9.06 16.92
N TYR A 282 12.45 -9.75 17.09
CA TYR A 282 12.55 -10.84 18.07
C TYR A 282 12.51 -10.25 19.49
N PRO A 283 11.51 -10.60 20.32
CA PRO A 283 11.24 -9.87 21.56
C PRO A 283 12.15 -10.27 22.74
N VAL A 284 13.01 -11.28 22.56
CA VAL A 284 13.84 -11.85 23.64
C VAL A 284 15.32 -11.56 23.38
N SER A 285 16.07 -11.28 24.45
CA SER A 285 17.53 -11.36 24.46
C SER A 285 18.04 -11.95 25.77
N PHE A 286 19.29 -12.42 25.76
CA PHE A 286 19.98 -12.76 27.00
C PHE A 286 20.31 -11.51 27.79
N GLU A 287 20.35 -11.64 29.12
CA GLU A 287 20.60 -10.52 30.03
C GLU A 287 21.93 -9.82 29.70
N GLY A 288 21.87 -8.51 29.44
CA GLY A 288 23.03 -7.69 29.07
C GLY A 288 23.38 -7.72 27.57
N GLU A 289 22.69 -8.52 26.75
CA GLU A 289 22.84 -8.51 25.29
C GLU A 289 21.78 -7.63 24.61
N LYS A 290 22.22 -6.92 23.57
CA LYS A 290 21.31 -6.17 22.70
C LYS A 290 20.54 -7.15 21.82
N GLY A 291 19.29 -6.83 21.53
CA GLY A 291 18.50 -7.60 20.56
C GLY A 291 19.05 -7.31 19.17
N THR A 292 19.27 -8.35 18.38
CA THR A 292 19.95 -8.23 17.08
C THR A 292 19.16 -8.88 15.94
N TYR A 293 17.91 -9.27 16.19
CA TYR A 293 17.09 -10.03 15.26
C TYR A 293 15.72 -9.43 15.04
N PHE A 294 15.26 -9.56 13.79
CA PHE A 294 13.85 -9.50 13.39
C PHE A 294 13.48 -10.85 12.77
N TYR A 295 12.19 -11.16 12.76
CA TYR A 295 11.70 -12.30 12.01
C TYR A 295 11.82 -12.04 10.50
N GLN A 296 12.01 -13.12 9.75
CA GLN A 296 12.02 -13.12 8.29
C GLN A 296 11.47 -14.44 7.75
N VAL A 297 11.02 -14.41 6.51
CA VAL A 297 10.83 -15.61 5.71
C VAL A 297 12.16 -16.02 5.11
N MET A 298 12.49 -17.32 5.13
CA MET A 298 13.67 -17.84 4.44
C MET A 298 13.53 -17.81 2.92
N ASP A 299 14.64 -17.93 2.19
CA ASP A 299 14.63 -18.07 0.73
C ASP A 299 13.87 -19.32 0.23
N THR A 300 13.69 -20.31 1.10
CA THR A 300 12.87 -21.51 0.88
C THR A 300 11.36 -21.28 1.06
N GLY A 301 10.94 -20.11 1.57
CA GLY A 301 9.56 -19.85 2.00
C GLY A 301 9.26 -20.25 3.45
N TYR A 302 10.24 -20.69 4.24
CA TYR A 302 9.97 -21.03 5.64
C TYR A 302 9.54 -19.78 6.45
N PRO A 303 8.38 -19.78 7.15
CA PRO A 303 7.70 -18.53 7.50
C PRO A 303 8.24 -17.79 8.73
N SER A 304 9.04 -18.40 9.60
CA SER A 304 9.28 -17.88 10.97
C SER A 304 10.75 -17.91 11.40
N SER A 305 11.67 -17.68 10.46
CA SER A 305 13.10 -17.66 10.77
C SER A 305 13.54 -16.31 11.35
N LEU A 306 14.76 -16.26 11.91
CA LEU A 306 15.39 -15.04 12.40
C LEU A 306 16.43 -14.54 11.41
N GLY A 307 16.47 -13.23 11.21
CA GLY A 307 17.50 -12.56 10.42
C GLY A 307 18.22 -11.52 11.28
N SER A 308 19.55 -11.48 11.15
CA SER A 308 20.35 -10.47 11.85
C SER A 308 20.09 -9.10 11.22
N VAL A 309 19.78 -8.10 12.05
CA VAL A 309 19.32 -6.78 11.57
C VAL A 309 20.31 -6.06 10.65
N GLY A 310 21.61 -6.35 10.78
CA GLY A 310 22.67 -5.76 9.93
C GLY A 310 22.94 -6.51 8.63
N GLN A 311 22.35 -7.69 8.43
CA GLN A 311 22.45 -8.44 7.18
C GLN A 311 21.35 -8.01 6.21
N GLY A 312 21.62 -7.99 4.91
CA GLY A 312 20.59 -7.65 3.92
C GLY A 312 19.62 -8.80 3.69
N ALA A 313 18.32 -8.48 3.63
CA ALA A 313 17.29 -9.39 3.12
C ALA A 313 16.33 -8.60 2.20
N GLY A 314 15.47 -9.34 1.49
CA GLY A 314 14.44 -8.81 0.61
C GLY A 314 13.48 -7.87 1.33
N VAL A 315 13.20 -6.75 0.68
CA VAL A 315 12.26 -5.72 1.16
C VAL A 315 10.92 -5.92 0.44
N THR A 316 10.12 -6.85 0.94
CA THR A 316 8.75 -7.10 0.47
C THR A 316 7.80 -6.14 1.18
N VAL A 317 7.05 -5.34 0.43
CA VAL A 317 6.27 -4.23 1.02
C VAL A 317 4.77 -4.44 0.87
N GLY A 318 4.02 -4.07 1.91
CA GLY A 318 2.59 -3.82 1.84
C GLY A 318 2.32 -2.38 1.42
N LEU A 319 1.26 -2.17 0.65
CA LEU A 319 0.68 -0.86 0.35
C LEU A 319 -0.84 -0.95 0.26
N CYS A 320 -1.52 0.17 0.47
CA CYS A 320 -2.98 0.27 0.37
C CYS A 320 -3.41 1.31 -0.66
N LEU A 321 -4.53 1.02 -1.33
CA LEU A 321 -5.28 1.95 -2.18
C LEU A 321 -6.69 2.16 -1.59
#